data_AF-A0A822C2R2-F1
#
_entry.id   AF-A0A822C2R2-F1
#
_cell.length_a   1.000
_cell.length_b   1.000
_cell.length_c   1.000
_cell.angle_alpha   90.00
_cell.angle_beta   90.00
_cell.angle_gamma   90.00
#
_symmetry.space_group_name_H-M   'P 1'
#
loop_
_entity.id
_entity.type
_entity.pdbx_description
1 polymer ?
#
loop_
_entity_poly.entity_id
_entity_poly.type
_entity_poly.pdbx_seq_one_letter_code
_entity_poly.pdbx_strand_id
1 'polypeptide(L)'
;MRIAILGASASASGAVDGILAYGISYMQGIGGLKSWQWTFLLEGSPIIPLGVLVYLLLDKVPNAVQWLNNIEKQLLTNLLRDDAGVADSESIPGTRLSWRQVRYVFIDWQIYLYSIIAGGNFAAIKYLITFLPTLTKAVGYTKTEAHLMTALPYAVACVCALLIYREVDKPMYQRGHLICGGLIAVSMVATIILRIYLMKENNRRTNLSPEEYTREVTIKEPCDRV
;
A
#
# COMPACT_ATOMS: atom_id res chain seq x y z
N MET A 1 3.24 14.14 -10.13
CA MET A 1 3.59 14.55 -8.75
C MET A 1 2.48 14.30 -7.73
N ARG A 2 1.23 14.77 -7.93
CA ARG A 2 0.12 14.55 -6.97
C ARG A 2 -0.10 13.07 -6.58
N ILE A 3 -0.16 12.18 -7.58
CA ILE A 3 -0.31 10.73 -7.35
C ILE A 3 0.89 10.13 -6.59
N ALA A 4 2.10 10.62 -6.85
CA ALA A 4 3.31 10.16 -6.14
C ALA A 4 3.30 10.56 -4.66
N ILE A 5 2.84 11.78 -4.35
CA ILE A 5 2.67 12.24 -2.97
C ILE A 5 1.60 11.39 -2.25
N LEU A 6 0.48 11.10 -2.93
CA LEU A 6 -0.55 10.20 -2.38
C LEU A 6 0.03 8.80 -2.09
N GLY A 7 0.79 8.22 -3.02
CA GLY A 7 1.46 6.94 -2.82
C GLY A 7 2.52 6.96 -1.69
N ALA A 8 3.27 8.06 -1.57
CA ALA A 8 4.22 8.26 -0.48
C ALA A 8 3.52 8.36 0.88
N SER A 9 2.39 9.06 0.96
CA SER A 9 1.59 9.16 2.19
C SER A 9 1.05 7.80 2.65
N ALA A 10 0.63 6.94 1.72
CA ALA A 10 0.21 5.57 2.03
C ALA A 10 1.38 4.73 2.59
N SER A 11 2.58 4.89 2.02
CA SER A 11 3.79 4.22 2.51
C SER A 11 4.23 4.74 3.87
N ALA A 12 4.16 6.06 4.10
CA ALA A 12 4.43 6.67 5.40
C ALA A 12 3.47 6.17 6.48
N SER A 13 2.18 6.06 6.14
CA SER A 13 1.17 5.49 7.05
C SER A 13 1.54 4.05 7.44
N GLY A 14 1.97 3.21 6.50
CA GLY A 14 2.40 1.84 6.80
C GLY A 14 3.63 1.76 7.72
N ALA A 15 4.55 2.71 7.62
CA ALA A 15 5.70 2.79 8.53
C ALA A 15 5.28 3.18 9.95
N VAL A 16 4.37 4.13 10.09
CA VAL A 16 3.82 4.56 11.38
C VAL A 16 2.98 3.45 12.01
N ASP A 17 2.16 2.76 11.21
CA ASP A 17 1.34 1.62 11.64
C ASP A 17 2.19 0.51 12.26
N GLY A 18 3.29 0.12 11.62
CA GLY A 18 4.20 -0.90 12.17
C GLY A 18 4.81 -0.53 13.53
N ILE A 19 5.14 0.75 13.75
CA ILE A 19 5.66 1.25 15.04
C ILE A 19 4.55 1.31 16.09
N LEU A 20 3.37 1.77 15.70
CA LEU A 20 2.21 1.87 16.57
C LEU A 20 1.75 0.47 17.03
N ALA A 21 1.68 -0.49 16.11
CA ALA A 21 1.37 -1.89 16.40
C ALA A 21 2.37 -2.51 17.37
N TYR A 22 3.67 -2.20 17.22
CA TYR A 22 4.70 -2.61 18.17
C TYR A 22 4.42 -2.05 19.57
N GLY A 23 4.10 -0.76 19.70
CA GLY A 23 3.73 -0.14 20.98
C GLY A 23 2.48 -0.73 21.62
N ILE A 24 1.41 -0.95 20.84
CA ILE A 24 0.14 -1.52 21.31
C ILE A 24 0.31 -2.96 21.81
N SER A 25 1.29 -3.70 21.29
CA SER A 25 1.57 -5.06 21.76
C SER A 25 1.92 -5.12 23.25
N TYR A 26 2.50 -4.06 23.82
CA TYR A 26 2.82 -3.94 25.24
C TYR A 26 1.65 -3.48 26.11
N MET A 27 0.53 -3.05 25.50
CA MET A 27 -0.65 -2.54 26.22
C MET A 27 -1.64 -3.63 26.64
N GLN A 28 -1.25 -4.91 26.53
CA GLN A 28 -2.08 -6.03 26.92
C GLN A 28 -2.37 -5.98 28.43
N GLY A 29 -3.65 -5.88 28.81
CA GLY A 29 -4.09 -5.85 30.20
C GLY A 29 -4.13 -4.46 30.84
N ILE A 30 -3.64 -3.42 30.16
CA ILE A 30 -3.77 -2.03 30.63
C ILE A 30 -5.25 -1.64 30.60
N GLY A 31 -5.79 -1.20 31.74
CA GLY A 31 -7.20 -0.83 31.88
C GLY A 31 -8.18 -2.01 31.75
N GLY A 32 -7.70 -3.25 31.89
CA GLY A 32 -8.53 -4.45 31.70
C GLY A 32 -8.84 -4.77 30.24
N LEU A 33 -8.21 -4.07 29.29
CA LEU A 33 -8.44 -4.22 27.86
C LEU A 33 -7.38 -5.09 27.20
N LYS A 34 -7.78 -5.79 26.14
CA LYS A 34 -6.89 -6.54 25.25
C LYS A 34 -6.23 -5.58 24.25
N SER A 35 -5.02 -5.89 23.77
CA SER A 35 -4.28 -5.04 22.82
C SER A 35 -5.08 -4.66 21.57
N TRP A 36 -5.89 -5.57 21.03
CA TRP A 36 -6.72 -5.27 19.85
C TRP A 36 -7.78 -4.18 20.11
N GLN A 37 -8.24 -4.02 21.36
CA GLN A 37 -9.19 -2.96 21.73
C GLN A 37 -8.49 -1.60 21.74
N TRP A 38 -7.23 -1.57 22.20
CA TRP A 38 -6.39 -0.38 22.14
C TRP A 38 -6.11 0.07 20.72
N THR A 39 -5.95 -0.85 19.75
CA THR A 39 -5.85 -0.51 18.33
C THR A 39 -7.05 0.31 17.86
N PHE A 40 -8.28 -0.16 18.10
CA PHE A 40 -9.48 0.58 17.71
C PHE A 40 -9.61 1.94 18.41
N LEU A 41 -9.19 2.04 19.67
CA LEU A 41 -9.25 3.30 20.41
C LEU A 41 -8.21 4.31 19.89
N LEU A 42 -6.97 3.89 19.67
CA LEU A 42 -5.88 4.78 19.27
C LEU A 42 -5.96 5.17 17.79
N GLU A 43 -6.35 4.24 16.91
CA GLU A 43 -6.44 4.52 15.47
C GLU A 43 -7.84 5.02 15.08
N GLY A 44 -8.90 4.48 15.67
CA GLY A 44 -10.27 4.84 15.31
C GLY A 44 -10.72 6.17 15.90
N SER A 45 -10.36 6.47 17.16
CA SER A 45 -10.86 7.69 17.82
C SER A 45 -10.41 8.99 17.17
N PRO A 46 -9.18 9.16 16.62
CA PRO A 46 -8.77 10.40 15.96
C PRO A 46 -9.41 10.56 14.57
N ILE A 47 -9.81 9.47 13.92
CA ILE A 47 -10.42 9.50 12.57
C ILE A 47 -11.81 10.12 12.62
N ILE A 48 -12.58 9.88 13.69
CA ILE A 48 -13.94 10.42 13.83
C ILE A 48 -13.96 11.96 13.80
N PRO A 49 -13.25 12.70 14.69
CA PRO A 49 -13.24 14.16 14.65
C PRO A 49 -12.56 14.69 13.40
N LEU A 50 -11.55 13.99 12.85
CA LEU A 50 -10.94 14.37 11.58
C LEU A 50 -11.95 14.27 10.42
N GLY A 51 -12.77 13.23 10.38
CA GLY A 51 -13.83 13.06 9.39
C GLY A 51 -14.90 14.15 9.49
N VAL A 52 -15.29 14.52 10.71
CA VAL A 52 -16.19 15.67 10.94
C VAL A 52 -15.54 16.97 10.48
N LEU A 53 -14.27 17.20 10.81
CA LEU A 53 -13.54 18.39 10.39
C LEU A 53 -13.45 18.48 8.86
N VAL A 54 -13.11 17.38 8.19
CA VAL A 54 -13.09 17.31 6.71
C VAL A 54 -14.47 17.58 6.14
N TYR A 55 -15.53 17.00 6.72
CA TYR A 55 -16.90 17.25 6.27
C TYR A 55 -17.30 18.74 6.38
N LEU A 56 -16.86 19.43 7.44
CA LEU A 56 -17.15 20.86 7.63
C LEU A 56 -16.28 21.78 6.77
N LEU A 57 -15.04 21.38 6.47
CA LEU A 57 -14.09 22.19 5.68
C LEU A 57 -14.16 21.92 4.18
N LEU A 58 -14.69 20.77 3.75
CA LEU A 58 -14.70 20.37 2.35
C LEU A 58 -15.87 21.02 1.62
N ASP A 59 -15.56 22.14 0.95
CA ASP A 59 -16.49 22.81 0.05
C ASP A 59 -16.81 21.95 -1.18
N LYS A 60 -18.10 21.75 -1.46
CA LYS A 60 -18.58 20.85 -2.54
C LYS A 60 -18.39 21.41 -3.96
N VAL A 61 -18.06 22.70 -4.09
CA VAL A 61 -17.98 23.37 -5.39
C VAL A 61 -16.82 24.37 -5.40
N PRO A 62 -16.02 24.43 -6.47
CA PRO A 62 -14.90 25.38 -6.61
C PRO A 62 -15.27 26.83 -6.32
N ASN A 63 -16.51 27.22 -6.64
CA ASN A 63 -17.02 28.57 -6.42
C ASN A 63 -17.34 28.87 -4.95
N ALA A 64 -17.75 27.85 -4.17
CA ALA A 64 -18.06 27.99 -2.75
C ALA A 64 -16.80 28.16 -1.89
N VAL A 65 -15.63 27.80 -2.44
CA VAL A 65 -14.38 27.82 -1.69
C VAL A 65 -13.98 29.25 -1.33
N GLN A 66 -14.01 29.60 -0.04
CA GLN A 66 -13.75 30.98 0.38
C GLN A 66 -12.27 31.35 0.42
N TRP A 67 -11.37 30.36 0.49
CA TRP A 67 -9.93 30.59 0.62
C TRP A 67 -9.19 30.74 -0.72
N LEU A 68 -9.85 30.50 -1.87
CA LEU A 68 -9.28 30.66 -3.21
C LEU A 68 -9.60 32.03 -3.81
N ASN A 69 -8.63 32.63 -4.49
CA ASN A 69 -8.82 33.86 -5.26
C ASN A 69 -9.66 33.59 -6.51
N ASN A 70 -10.33 34.63 -7.04
CA ASN A 70 -11.18 34.51 -8.23
C ASN A 70 -10.44 33.93 -9.46
N ILE A 71 -9.16 34.27 -9.62
CA ILE A 71 -8.32 33.73 -10.71
C ILE A 71 -8.08 32.23 -10.51
N GLU A 72 -7.79 31.80 -9.28
CA GLU A 72 -7.53 30.39 -8.97
C GLU A 72 -8.80 29.55 -9.07
N LYS A 73 -9.96 30.11 -8.72
CA LYS A 73 -11.27 29.48 -8.94
C LYS A 73 -11.54 29.23 -10.41
N GLN A 74 -11.25 30.21 -11.28
CA GLN A 74 -11.40 30.06 -12.73
C GLN A 74 -10.43 29.02 -13.29
N LEU A 75 -9.17 29.05 -12.85
CA LEU A 75 -8.18 28.05 -13.23
C LEU A 75 -8.61 26.64 -12.80
N LEU A 76 -9.06 26.47 -11.56
CA LEU A 76 -9.54 25.20 -11.02
C LEU A 76 -10.78 24.70 -11.79
N THR A 77 -11.71 25.59 -12.13
CA THR A 77 -12.89 25.25 -12.93
C THR A 77 -12.51 24.79 -14.33
N ASN A 78 -11.50 25.42 -14.95
CA ASN A 78 -11.00 25.01 -16.27
C ASN A 78 -10.25 23.68 -16.20
N LEU A 79 -9.38 23.49 -15.19
CA LEU A 79 -8.70 22.21 -14.96
C LEU A 79 -9.69 21.07 -14.70
N LEU A 80 -10.73 21.30 -13.90
CA LEU A 80 -11.78 20.31 -13.68
C LEU A 80 -12.55 20.00 -14.97
N ARG A 81 -12.79 20.98 -15.84
CA ARG A 81 -13.41 20.73 -17.16
C ARG A 81 -12.52 19.94 -18.10
N ASP A 82 -11.21 20.19 -18.06
CA ASP A 82 -10.23 19.52 -18.92
C ASP A 82 -9.92 18.09 -18.42
N ASP A 83 -9.81 17.88 -17.10
CA ASP A 83 -9.59 16.57 -16.47
C ASP A 83 -10.87 15.70 -16.48
N ALA A 84 -12.06 16.30 -16.28
CA ALA A 84 -13.34 15.61 -16.29
C ALA A 84 -13.89 15.41 -17.70
N GLY A 85 -13.06 14.89 -18.61
CA GLY A 85 -13.45 14.53 -19.98
C GLY A 85 -14.72 13.67 -20.09
N VAL A 86 -15.17 13.05 -18.99
CA VAL A 86 -16.49 12.44 -18.83
C VAL A 86 -16.87 12.46 -17.34
N ALA A 87 -18.01 13.07 -17.02
CA ALA A 87 -18.77 12.95 -15.76
C ALA A 87 -18.19 13.64 -14.51
N ASP A 88 -18.67 14.86 -14.24
CA ASP A 88 -19.02 15.27 -12.87
C ASP A 88 -20.43 15.88 -12.90
N SER A 89 -21.32 15.29 -12.10
CA SER A 89 -22.77 15.45 -12.14
C SER A 89 -23.32 16.48 -11.15
N GLU A 90 -22.50 17.30 -10.50
CA GLU A 90 -23.02 18.21 -9.45
C GLU A 90 -22.77 19.70 -9.67
N SER A 91 -22.08 20.12 -10.73
CA SER A 91 -21.74 21.55 -10.91
C SER A 91 -22.10 22.18 -12.26
N ILE A 92 -22.84 21.49 -13.14
CA ILE A 92 -23.35 22.07 -14.40
C ILE A 92 -24.80 21.60 -14.64
N PRO A 93 -25.80 22.50 -14.79
CA PRO A 93 -27.15 22.08 -15.18
C PRO A 93 -27.10 21.44 -16.58
N GLY A 94 -27.13 20.10 -16.65
CA GLY A 94 -27.18 19.36 -17.92
C GLY A 94 -26.32 18.10 -18.05
N THR A 95 -25.44 17.77 -17.10
CA THR A 95 -24.54 16.58 -17.21
C THR A 95 -25.20 15.30 -16.68
N ARG A 96 -26.09 14.71 -17.48
CA ARG A 96 -26.65 13.37 -17.21
C ARG A 96 -25.60 12.28 -17.55
N LEU A 97 -25.48 11.27 -16.70
CA LEU A 97 -24.71 10.05 -16.98
C LEU A 97 -25.09 9.50 -18.35
N SER A 98 -24.16 9.50 -19.31
CA SER A 98 -24.43 8.96 -20.63
C SER A 98 -24.19 7.46 -20.63
N TRP A 99 -25.23 6.67 -20.84
CA TRP A 99 -25.11 5.22 -21.05
C TRP A 99 -24.14 4.85 -22.18
N ARG A 100 -23.91 5.76 -23.12
CA ARG A 100 -22.90 5.61 -24.17
C ARG A 100 -21.48 5.60 -23.58
N GLN A 101 -21.17 6.50 -22.64
CA GLN A 101 -19.87 6.55 -21.96
C GLN A 101 -19.64 5.31 -21.10
N VAL A 102 -20.67 4.86 -20.39
CA VAL A 102 -20.62 3.61 -19.60
C VAL A 102 -20.28 2.43 -20.51
N ARG A 103 -20.89 2.32 -21.70
CA ARG A 103 -20.55 1.25 -22.66
C ARG A 103 -19.11 1.32 -23.16
N TYR A 104 -18.54 2.51 -23.36
CA TYR A 104 -17.14 2.65 -23.78
C TYR A 104 -16.17 2.10 -22.74
N VAL A 105 -16.44 2.30 -21.45
CA VAL A 105 -15.64 1.73 -20.35
C VAL A 105 -15.55 0.21 -20.45
N PHE A 106 -16.64 -0.47 -20.80
CA PHE A 106 -16.64 -1.94 -20.93
C PHE A 106 -15.97 -2.46 -22.21
N ILE A 107 -15.69 -1.61 -23.19
CA ILE A 107 -15.07 -2.00 -24.47
C ILE A 107 -13.59 -1.62 -24.48
N ASP A 108 -13.17 -0.69 -23.64
CA ASP A 108 -11.80 -0.20 -23.60
C ASP A 108 -10.82 -1.25 -23.04
N TRP A 109 -9.96 -1.76 -23.91
CA TRP A 109 -8.93 -2.74 -23.57
C TRP A 109 -7.91 -2.21 -22.57
N GLN A 110 -7.68 -0.89 -22.52
CA GLN A 110 -6.72 -0.27 -21.58
C GLN A 110 -7.19 -0.44 -20.14
N ILE A 111 -8.51 -0.41 -19.91
CA ILE A 111 -9.11 -0.59 -18.58
C ILE A 111 -8.90 -2.03 -18.11
N TYR A 112 -9.08 -3.02 -18.97
CA TYR A 112 -8.81 -4.41 -18.63
C TYR A 112 -7.34 -4.67 -18.36
N LEU A 113 -6.45 -4.12 -19.20
CA LEU A 113 -5.00 -4.23 -18.98
C LEU A 113 -4.59 -3.62 -17.64
N TYR A 114 -5.06 -2.39 -17.36
CA TYR A 114 -4.81 -1.73 -16.08
C TYR A 114 -5.37 -2.53 -14.91
N SER A 115 -6.57 -3.10 -15.05
CA SER A 115 -7.21 -3.93 -14.01
C SER A 115 -6.40 -5.18 -13.68
N ILE A 116 -5.83 -5.85 -14.69
CA ILE A 116 -4.95 -7.02 -14.48
C ILE A 116 -3.67 -6.60 -13.76
N ILE A 117 -3.03 -5.51 -14.19
CA ILE A 117 -1.80 -5.01 -13.58
C ILE A 117 -2.05 -4.58 -12.13
N ALA A 118 -3.07 -3.75 -11.89
CA ALA A 118 -3.42 -3.26 -10.56
C ALA A 118 -3.90 -4.41 -9.66
N GLY A 119 -4.75 -5.29 -10.16
CA GLY A 119 -5.25 -6.46 -9.44
C GLY A 119 -4.15 -7.42 -9.04
N GLY A 120 -3.22 -7.73 -9.95
CA GLY A 120 -2.03 -8.55 -9.65
C GLY A 120 -1.14 -7.91 -8.59
N ASN A 121 -0.92 -6.59 -8.65
CA ASN A 121 -0.17 -5.86 -7.63
C ASN A 121 -0.85 -5.91 -6.26
N PHE A 122 -2.16 -5.67 -6.18
CA PHE A 122 -2.91 -5.76 -4.92
C PHE A 122 -2.91 -7.18 -4.35
N ALA A 123 -3.08 -8.20 -5.20
CA ALA A 123 -3.00 -9.59 -4.78
C ALA A 123 -1.62 -9.88 -4.15
N ALA A 124 -0.52 -9.54 -4.85
CA ALA A 124 0.84 -9.74 -4.34
C ALA A 124 1.08 -9.09 -2.97
N ILE A 125 0.65 -7.83 -2.80
CA ILE A 125 0.76 -7.12 -1.51
C ILE A 125 -0.04 -7.84 -0.42
N LYS A 126 -1.28 -8.26 -0.72
CA LYS A 126 -2.13 -8.96 0.24
C LYS A 126 -1.59 -10.34 0.62
N TYR A 127 -1.01 -11.07 -0.33
CA TYR A 127 -0.30 -12.32 -0.05
C TYR A 127 0.83 -12.08 0.94
N LEU A 128 1.70 -11.08 0.70
CA LEU A 128 2.80 -10.78 1.61
C LEU A 128 2.30 -10.52 3.04
N ILE A 129 1.34 -9.61 3.21
CA ILE A 129 0.82 -9.23 4.54
C ILE A 129 0.15 -10.42 5.24
N THR A 130 -0.61 -11.25 4.51
CA THR A 130 -1.36 -12.36 5.09
C THR A 130 -0.45 -13.49 5.58
N PHE A 131 0.63 -13.80 4.84
CA PHE A 131 1.55 -14.88 5.18
C PHE A 131 2.71 -14.45 6.08
N LEU A 132 2.92 -13.14 6.26
CA LEU A 132 4.00 -12.61 7.08
C LEU A 132 3.99 -13.11 8.54
N PRO A 133 2.86 -13.20 9.24
CA PRO A 133 2.82 -13.71 10.61
C PRO A 133 3.24 -15.18 10.70
N THR A 134 2.93 -15.97 9.68
CA THR A 134 3.34 -17.39 9.60
C THR A 134 4.84 -17.49 9.33
N LEU A 135 5.36 -16.66 8.42
CA LEU A 135 6.79 -16.64 8.09
C LEU A 135 7.63 -16.18 9.27
N THR A 136 7.20 -15.14 9.98
CA THR A 136 7.93 -14.59 11.14
C THR A 136 7.99 -15.58 12.28
N LYS A 137 6.88 -16.31 12.54
CA LYS A 137 6.89 -17.45 13.47
C LYS A 137 7.88 -18.54 13.03
N ALA A 138 7.94 -18.87 11.74
CA ALA A 138 8.85 -19.90 11.21
C ALA A 138 10.34 -19.53 11.32
N VAL A 139 10.67 -18.22 11.36
CA VAL A 139 12.04 -17.72 11.51
C VAL A 139 12.40 -17.48 12.99
N GLY A 140 11.48 -17.72 13.92
CA GLY A 140 11.70 -17.57 15.37
C GLY A 140 11.51 -16.14 15.90
N TYR A 141 11.03 -15.21 15.08
CA TYR A 141 10.70 -13.86 15.53
C TYR A 141 9.31 -13.84 16.18
N THR A 142 9.16 -13.03 17.23
CA THR A 142 7.84 -12.77 17.79
C THR A 142 6.98 -11.97 16.80
N LYS A 143 5.65 -12.14 16.86
CA LYS A 143 4.71 -11.36 16.03
C LYS A 143 4.93 -9.85 16.19
N THR A 144 5.32 -9.42 17.38
CA THR A 144 5.59 -8.02 17.72
C THR A 144 6.82 -7.49 16.98
N GLU A 145 7.94 -8.22 17.01
CA GLU A 145 9.18 -7.81 16.32
C GLU A 145 8.99 -7.75 14.80
N ALA A 146 8.16 -8.65 14.25
CA ALA A 146 7.82 -8.65 12.83
C ALA A 146 7.22 -7.32 12.36
N HIS A 147 6.32 -6.72 13.14
CA HIS A 147 5.71 -5.43 12.79
C HIS A 147 6.75 -4.30 12.74
N LEU A 148 7.71 -4.29 13.66
CA LEU A 148 8.80 -3.32 13.62
C LEU A 148 9.71 -3.52 12.40
N MET A 149 10.01 -4.77 12.06
CA MET A 149 10.80 -5.09 10.86
C MET A 149 10.10 -4.65 9.56
N THR A 150 8.77 -4.61 9.53
CA THR A 150 8.01 -4.13 8.37
C THR A 150 7.99 -2.62 8.23
N ALA A 151 8.14 -1.86 9.33
CA ALA A 151 8.11 -0.41 9.29
C ALA A 151 9.27 0.16 8.43
N LEU A 152 10.44 -0.47 8.48
CA LEU A 152 11.63 -0.02 7.74
C LEU A 152 11.44 -0.09 6.21
N PRO A 153 11.01 -1.21 5.60
CA PRO A 153 10.65 -1.27 4.19
C PRO A 153 9.65 -0.19 3.75
N TYR A 154 8.63 0.09 4.56
CA TYR A 154 7.64 1.14 4.25
C TYR A 154 8.23 2.54 4.30
N ALA A 155 9.13 2.82 5.24
CA ALA A 155 9.85 4.10 5.31
C ALA A 155 10.75 4.31 4.06
N VAL A 156 11.48 3.27 3.65
CA VAL A 156 12.28 3.31 2.42
C VAL A 156 11.39 3.51 1.19
N ALA A 157 10.27 2.80 1.11
CA ALA A 157 9.30 2.95 0.02
C ALA A 157 8.74 4.38 -0.07
N CYS A 158 8.45 5.02 1.08
CA CYS A 158 8.03 6.42 1.15
C CYS A 158 9.07 7.37 0.56
N VAL A 159 10.33 7.23 0.99
CA VAL A 159 11.45 8.06 0.47
C VAL A 159 11.63 7.84 -1.03
N CYS A 160 11.62 6.59 -1.49
CA CYS A 160 11.70 6.26 -2.91
C CYS A 160 10.54 6.88 -3.71
N ALA A 161 9.30 6.77 -3.22
CA ALA A 161 8.12 7.32 -3.89
C ALA A 161 8.20 8.84 -4.10
N LEU A 162 8.79 9.57 -3.14
CA LEU A 162 9.00 11.02 -3.24
C LEU A 162 10.16 11.40 -4.18
N LEU A 163 11.21 10.57 -4.25
CA LEU A 163 12.42 10.89 -5.01
C LEU A 163 12.39 10.44 -6.48
N ILE A 164 11.62 9.39 -6.81
CA ILE A 164 11.59 8.80 -8.16
C ILE A 164 10.96 9.75 -9.19
N TYR A 165 9.86 10.42 -8.84
CA TYR A 165 9.11 11.28 -9.76
C TYR A 165 9.39 12.76 -9.51
N ARG A 166 10.46 13.27 -10.13
CA ARG A 166 10.90 14.67 -9.98
C ARG A 166 10.23 15.60 -10.96
N GLU A 167 10.02 16.85 -10.56
CA GLU A 167 9.41 17.87 -11.42
C GLU A 167 10.23 18.18 -12.68
N VAL A 168 11.55 18.02 -12.61
CA VAL A 168 12.47 18.25 -13.74
C VAL A 168 12.22 17.29 -14.90
N ASP A 169 11.56 16.15 -14.65
CA ASP A 169 11.26 15.14 -15.66
C ASP A 169 9.84 15.32 -16.27
N LYS A 170 9.13 16.41 -15.92
CA LYS A 170 7.84 16.76 -16.54
C LYS A 170 8.02 17.02 -18.05
N PRO A 171 7.05 16.66 -18.90
CA PRO A 171 5.76 16.06 -18.57
C PRO A 171 5.74 14.52 -18.63
N MET A 172 6.73 13.88 -19.27
CA MET A 172 6.70 12.45 -19.60
C MET A 172 7.29 11.54 -18.51
N TYR A 173 8.04 12.09 -17.54
CA TYR A 173 8.64 11.38 -16.40
C TYR A 173 9.42 10.09 -16.76
N GLN A 174 10.08 10.07 -17.93
CA GLN A 174 10.74 8.88 -18.47
C GLN A 174 11.75 8.24 -17.51
N ARG A 175 12.53 9.06 -16.80
CA ARG A 175 13.52 8.59 -15.81
C ARG A 175 12.86 7.88 -14.64
N GLY A 176 11.76 8.43 -14.11
CA GLY A 176 11.00 7.80 -13.04
C GLY A 176 10.44 6.44 -13.47
N HIS A 177 9.87 6.36 -14.67
CA HIS A 177 9.37 5.11 -15.25
C HIS A 177 10.50 4.08 -15.45
N LEU A 178 11.67 4.50 -15.92
CA LEU A 178 12.83 3.62 -16.09
C LEU A 178 13.32 3.05 -14.75
N ILE A 179 13.41 3.89 -13.71
CA ILE A 179 13.79 3.47 -12.36
C ILE A 179 12.78 2.46 -11.80
N CYS A 180 11.47 2.75 -11.90
CA CYS A 180 10.43 1.80 -11.49
C CYS A 180 10.51 0.48 -12.25
N GLY A 181 10.70 0.53 -13.58
CA GLY A 181 10.89 -0.67 -14.40
C GLY A 181 12.11 -1.49 -13.97
N GLY A 182 13.21 -0.83 -13.64
CA GLY A 182 14.41 -1.47 -13.10
C GLY A 182 14.16 -2.15 -11.74
N LEU A 183 13.47 -1.47 -10.81
CA LEU A 183 13.12 -2.06 -9.50
C LEU A 183 12.22 -3.28 -9.64
N ILE A 184 11.24 -3.24 -10.55
CA ILE A 184 10.36 -4.37 -10.86
C ILE A 184 11.19 -5.53 -11.45
N ALA A 185 12.11 -5.24 -12.38
CA ALA A 185 12.97 -6.27 -12.96
C ALA A 185 13.87 -6.94 -11.91
N VAL A 186 14.48 -6.16 -11.01
CA VAL A 186 15.29 -6.68 -9.91
C VAL A 186 14.44 -7.55 -8.97
N SER A 187 13.24 -7.08 -8.61
CA SER A 187 12.28 -7.85 -7.79
C SER A 187 11.87 -9.16 -8.44
N MET A 188 11.62 -9.15 -9.75
CA MET A 188 11.26 -10.34 -10.52
C MET A 188 12.42 -11.35 -10.55
N VAL A 189 13.64 -10.90 -10.82
CA VAL A 189 14.84 -11.76 -10.80
C VAL A 189 15.07 -12.35 -9.41
N ALA A 190 14.98 -11.54 -8.35
CA ALA A 190 15.12 -12.01 -6.97
C ALA A 190 14.07 -13.09 -6.62
N THR A 191 12.83 -12.89 -7.05
CA THR A 191 11.73 -13.85 -6.82
C THR A 191 11.98 -15.16 -7.57
N ILE A 192 12.47 -15.11 -8.81
CA ILE A 192 12.82 -16.30 -9.60
C ILE A 192 13.96 -17.08 -8.94
N ILE A 193 15.02 -16.38 -8.50
CA ILE A 193 16.15 -16.99 -7.79
C ILE A 193 15.67 -17.67 -6.51
N LEU A 194 14.89 -16.96 -5.68
CA LEU A 194 14.34 -17.50 -4.44
C LEU A 194 13.45 -18.72 -4.72
N ARG A 195 12.63 -18.69 -5.77
CA ARG A 195 11.79 -19.83 -6.18
C ARG A 195 12.64 -21.04 -6.57
N ILE A 196 13.68 -20.86 -7.38
CA ILE A 196 14.58 -21.94 -7.78
C ILE A 196 15.30 -22.52 -6.55
N TYR A 197 15.79 -21.65 -5.66
CA TYR A 197 16.42 -22.06 -4.41
C TYR A 197 15.46 -22.90 -3.54
N LEU A 198 14.24 -22.41 -3.31
CA LEU A 198 13.22 -23.11 -2.53
C LEU A 198 12.82 -24.43 -3.17
N MET A 199 12.68 -24.50 -4.50
CA MET A 199 12.42 -25.77 -5.19
C MET A 199 13.56 -26.77 -5.00
N LYS A 200 14.82 -26.32 -5.11
CA LYS A 200 15.99 -27.17 -4.91
C LYS A 200 16.07 -27.68 -3.47
N GLU A 201 15.85 -26.80 -2.50
CA GLU A 201 15.87 -27.15 -1.08
C GLU A 201 14.71 -28.09 -0.72
N ASN A 202 13.51 -27.86 -1.27
CA ASN A 202 12.38 -28.76 -1.06
C ASN A 202 12.65 -30.14 -1.65
N ASN A 203 13.17 -30.24 -2.88
CA ASN A 203 13.54 -31.53 -3.49
C ASN A 203 14.67 -32.23 -2.71
N ARG A 204 15.62 -31.49 -2.15
CA ARG A 204 16.66 -32.06 -1.27
C ARG A 204 16.00 -32.69 -0.04
N ARG A 205 15.06 -31.99 0.60
CA ARG A 205 14.37 -32.45 1.81
C ARG A 205 13.46 -33.66 1.58
N THR A 206 12.80 -33.74 0.42
CA THR A 206 11.98 -34.93 0.09
C THR A 206 12.82 -36.19 -0.13
N ASN A 207 14.12 -36.03 -0.42
CA ASN A 207 15.05 -37.13 -0.62
C ASN A 207 15.82 -37.53 0.64
N LEU A 208 15.59 -36.86 1.78
CA LEU A 208 16.17 -37.25 3.07
C LEU A 208 15.41 -38.44 3.67
N SER A 209 16.14 -39.34 4.33
CA SER A 209 15.49 -40.36 5.15
C SER A 209 14.76 -39.71 6.34
N PRO A 210 13.71 -40.35 6.90
CA PRO A 210 12.98 -39.80 8.04
C PRO A 210 13.87 -39.46 9.25
N GLU A 211 14.92 -40.25 9.48
CA GLU A 211 15.88 -40.05 10.57
C GLU A 211 16.78 -38.83 10.33
N GLU A 212 17.29 -38.65 9.10
CA GLU A 212 18.10 -37.48 8.71
C GLU A 212 17.28 -36.19 8.74
N TYR A 213 16.04 -36.24 8.27
CA TYR A 213 15.12 -35.09 8.34
C TYR A 213 14.88 -34.65 9.78
N THR A 214 14.56 -35.59 10.67
CA THR A 214 14.32 -35.32 12.10
C THR A 214 15.58 -34.74 12.76
N ARG A 215 16.76 -35.25 12.41
CA ARG A 215 18.04 -34.73 12.90
C ARG A 215 18.30 -33.29 12.44
N GLU A 216 18.06 -32.97 11.16
CA GLU A 216 18.23 -31.61 10.62
C GLU A 216 17.30 -30.59 11.29
N VAL A 217 16.04 -30.95 11.52
CA VAL A 217 15.06 -30.07 12.20
C VAL A 217 15.50 -29.85 13.65
N THR A 218 15.87 -30.91 14.36
CA THR A 218 16.29 -30.83 15.77
C THR A 218 17.57 -30.00 15.97
N ILE A 219 18.51 -30.04 15.03
CA ILE A 219 19.74 -29.22 15.08
C ILE A 219 19.45 -27.74 14.84
N LYS A 220 18.39 -27.40 14.10
CA LYS A 220 17.99 -26.01 13.80
C LYS A 220 17.08 -25.36 14.84
N GLU A 221 16.47 -26.15 15.73
CA GLU A 221 15.63 -25.67 16.84
C GLU A 221 16.34 -25.68 18.23
N PRO A 222 17.61 -25.27 18.42
CA PRO A 222 18.18 -25.20 19.77
C PRO A 222 17.58 -24.08 20.63
N CYS A 223 16.76 -23.18 20.06
CA CYS A 223 16.21 -22.02 20.76
C CYS A 223 14.91 -22.28 21.56
N ASP A 224 14.29 -23.46 21.45
CA ASP A 224 13.06 -23.79 22.20
C ASP A 224 13.31 -24.48 23.55
N ARG A 225 14.56 -24.45 24.05
CA ARG A 225 14.95 -24.94 25.38
C ARG A 225 15.39 -23.83 26.34
N VAL A 226 14.57 -22.78 26.53
CA VAL A 226 14.61 -21.95 27.75
C VAL A 226 13.20 -21.44 28.05
#